data_AF-A0A950CEM8-F1
#
_entry.id   AF-A0A950CEM8-F1
#
_cell.length_a   1.000
_cell.length_b   1.000
_cell.length_c   1.000
_cell.angle_alpha   90.00
_cell.angle_beta   90.00
_cell.angle_gamma   90.00
#
_symmetry.space_group_name_H-M   'P 1'
#
loop_
_entity.id
_entity.type
_entity.pdbx_description
1 polymer ?
#
loop_
_entity_poly.entity_id
_entity_poly.type
_entity_poly.pdbx_seq_one_letter_code
_entity_poly.pdbx_strand_id
1 'polypeptide(L)'
;MPESCYFLGFWLFVFLFISNLPRQGLIAGISGGIALGLLTLIKPHALAVLGGTDLTLIIIALLPEAFDLKRLDSIRCFLALNGVWLAIVAMLHVVLFGHRDLDIFGIYRETPIPGRLVYTKDMIKVLLGHLAYIAPMFGLPIVVTVLAALGWLPTEVSKSRSRLRILSVFAIMVWGCLLVMTASATVCFGYNSSSDLARMLARYYDFALPLFLISFYAGQDGKPPEKVRKLLFYGVLACLVLVFVGWRFFAGIRPVNLTDFPEMAWVTQPHHIALSIFWPAAALVLIYYAIVGLKERTTYSTYLVAALVAGSLLTASAQRDFDIETRADLAGVLARSLFKGKERDHLLVVGSDPSTVRRCLFGIQANPWVLELPAGTILDRLQIAKEVHWILALDDYDLRIPSTTLLALPRLKILRLQPLATEMSEPIRPWATRLIIWLPFSLAAAESNIKTVGHANPIARRGAGHPSVSNQWNSLPTRLEHSSQCWRPRPRLRLSPLLNVAGSLHCDPLRML
;
A
#
# COMPACT_ATOMS: atom_id res chain seq x y z
N MET A 1 -0.62 3.93 -13.94
CA MET A 1 -0.88 3.80 -12.49
C MET A 1 0.11 4.67 -11.74
N PRO A 2 -0.33 5.56 -10.83
CA PRO A 2 0.57 6.45 -10.08
C PRO A 2 1.62 5.68 -9.25
N GLU A 3 1.34 4.45 -8.83
CA GLU A 3 2.26 3.54 -8.14
C GLU A 3 3.55 3.30 -8.92
N SER A 4 3.46 2.87 -10.19
CA SER A 4 4.62 2.55 -11.01
C SER A 4 5.48 3.79 -11.29
N CYS A 5 4.84 4.94 -11.54
CA CYS A 5 5.55 6.22 -11.70
C CYS A 5 6.26 6.62 -10.41
N TYR A 6 5.64 6.38 -9.26
CA TYR A 6 6.23 6.65 -7.96
C TYR A 6 7.44 5.75 -7.69
N PHE A 7 7.35 4.46 -7.99
CA PHE A 7 8.47 3.51 -7.84
C PHE A 7 9.66 3.92 -8.71
N LEU A 8 9.40 4.25 -9.98
CA LEU A 8 10.43 4.73 -10.90
C LEU A 8 11.07 6.03 -10.37
N GLY A 9 10.25 7.00 -9.98
CA GLY A 9 10.73 8.28 -9.46
C GLY A 9 11.56 8.10 -8.17
N PHE A 10 11.16 7.17 -7.30
CA PHE A 10 11.93 6.85 -6.09
C PHE A 10 13.31 6.31 -6.43
N TRP A 11 13.42 5.35 -7.34
CA TRP A 11 14.71 4.80 -7.73
C TRP A 11 15.58 5.80 -8.50
N LEU A 12 14.97 6.67 -9.30
CA LEU A 12 15.67 7.80 -9.92
C LEU A 12 16.21 8.76 -8.85
N PHE A 13 15.40 9.09 -7.84
CA PHE A 13 15.85 9.88 -6.69
C PHE A 13 17.02 9.21 -5.96
N VAL A 14 16.89 7.93 -5.59
CA VAL A 14 17.97 7.17 -4.92
C VAL A 14 19.24 7.20 -5.76
N PHE A 15 19.14 6.93 -7.06
CA PHE A 15 20.28 6.95 -7.96
C PHE A 15 20.95 8.32 -8.01
N LEU A 16 20.20 9.39 -8.26
CA LEU A 16 20.72 10.75 -8.36
C LEU A 16 21.31 11.24 -7.02
N PHE A 17 20.62 10.97 -5.92
CA PHE A 17 21.01 11.44 -4.60
C PHE A 17 22.19 10.65 -4.05
N ILE A 18 22.06 9.33 -3.88
CA ILE A 18 23.07 8.50 -3.23
C ILE A 18 24.36 8.40 -4.06
N SER A 19 24.28 8.38 -5.40
CA SER A 19 25.48 8.30 -6.24
C SER A 19 26.31 9.59 -6.22
N ASN A 20 25.65 10.74 -6.06
CA ASN A 20 26.32 12.05 -6.08
C ASN A 20 26.70 12.55 -4.68
N LEU A 21 26.02 12.12 -3.62
CA LEU A 21 26.24 12.64 -2.25
C LEU A 21 27.72 12.58 -1.81
N PRO A 22 28.47 11.47 -2.00
CA PRO A 22 29.88 11.40 -1.62
C PRO A 22 30.83 12.28 -2.44
N ARG A 23 30.41 12.74 -3.63
CA ARG A 23 31.25 13.46 -4.59
C ARG A 23 30.94 14.96 -4.61
N GLN A 24 29.66 15.30 -4.68
CA GLN A 24 29.14 16.63 -4.96
C GLN A 24 27.82 16.83 -4.21
N GLY A 25 27.88 17.05 -2.89
CA GLY A 25 26.71 17.18 -2.03
C GLY A 25 25.69 18.23 -2.50
N LEU A 26 26.14 19.36 -3.05
CA LEU A 26 25.25 20.37 -3.61
C LEU A 26 24.44 19.84 -4.81
N ILE A 27 25.10 19.15 -5.75
CA ILE A 27 24.44 18.57 -6.94
C ILE A 27 23.50 17.44 -6.52
N ALA A 28 23.88 16.63 -5.53
CA ALA A 28 23.00 15.64 -4.93
C ALA A 28 21.74 16.30 -4.33
N GLY A 29 21.89 17.40 -3.59
CA GLY A 29 20.76 18.16 -3.05
C GLY A 29 19.86 18.75 -4.12
N ILE A 30 20.40 19.42 -5.15
CA ILE A 30 19.61 20.01 -6.24
C ILE A 30 18.84 18.93 -7.00
N SER A 31 19.54 17.90 -7.48
CA SER A 31 18.95 16.80 -8.25
C SER A 31 17.93 16.00 -7.42
N GLY A 32 18.24 15.76 -6.15
CA GLY A 32 17.34 15.11 -5.20
C GLY A 32 16.08 15.93 -4.91
N GLY A 33 16.21 17.25 -4.78
CA GLY A 33 15.09 18.16 -4.54
C GLY A 33 14.14 18.22 -5.73
N ILE A 34 14.68 18.22 -6.95
CA ILE A 34 13.88 18.11 -8.18
C ILE A 34 13.10 16.78 -8.18
N ALA A 35 13.79 15.66 -7.98
CA ALA A 35 13.18 14.34 -8.02
C ALA A 35 12.10 14.17 -6.92
N LEU A 36 12.37 14.59 -5.67
CA LEU A 36 11.40 14.54 -4.58
C LEU A 36 10.22 15.49 -4.79
N GLY A 37 10.45 16.67 -5.38
CA GLY A 37 9.39 17.63 -5.69
C GLY A 37 8.39 17.04 -6.68
N LEU A 38 8.91 16.41 -7.75
CA LEU A 38 8.10 15.67 -8.72
C LEU A 38 7.38 14.48 -8.07
N LEU A 39 8.06 13.72 -7.21
CA LEU A 39 7.46 12.59 -6.49
C LEU A 39 6.30 13.00 -5.57
N THR A 40 6.41 14.16 -4.92
CA THR A 40 5.38 14.68 -4.01
C THR A 40 4.07 14.94 -4.75
N LEU A 41 4.13 15.34 -6.03
CA LEU A 41 2.95 15.53 -6.88
C LEU A 41 2.32 14.20 -7.32
N ILE A 42 3.12 13.13 -7.39
CA ILE A 42 2.59 11.80 -7.69
C ILE A 42 1.90 11.23 -6.44
N LYS A 43 2.57 11.28 -5.28
CA LYS A 43 2.00 10.88 -3.98
C LYS A 43 2.62 11.68 -2.83
N PRO A 44 1.83 12.03 -1.79
CA PRO A 44 2.33 12.70 -0.60
C PRO A 44 3.26 11.84 0.26
N HIS A 45 3.36 10.54 -0.03
CA HIS A 45 4.29 9.60 0.61
C HIS A 45 5.75 10.04 0.43
N ALA A 46 6.03 10.86 -0.59
CA ALA A 46 7.34 11.48 -0.80
C ALA A 46 7.78 12.36 0.37
N LEU A 47 6.84 12.89 1.18
CA LEU A 47 7.17 13.65 2.40
C LEU A 47 7.87 12.78 3.44
N ALA A 48 7.47 11.51 3.58
CA ALA A 48 8.17 10.57 4.45
C ALA A 48 9.56 10.22 3.90
N VAL A 49 9.72 10.15 2.58
CA VAL A 49 11.04 9.99 1.94
C VAL A 49 11.92 11.21 2.19
N LEU A 50 11.37 12.43 2.06
CA LEU A 50 12.05 13.68 2.38
C LEU A 50 12.49 13.68 3.84
N GLY A 51 11.59 13.40 4.78
CA GLY A 51 11.90 13.34 6.21
C GLY A 51 13.00 12.31 6.54
N GLY A 52 12.97 11.12 5.95
CA GLY A 52 14.03 10.13 6.12
C GLY A 52 15.37 10.57 5.49
N THR A 53 15.32 11.28 4.37
CA THR A 53 16.50 11.86 3.72
C THR A 53 17.12 12.97 4.58
N ASP A 54 16.29 13.84 5.15
CA ASP A 54 16.70 14.91 6.04
C ASP A 54 17.36 14.36 7.31
N LEU A 55 16.74 13.36 7.95
CA LEU A 55 17.33 12.67 9.10
C LEU A 55 18.70 12.06 8.75
N THR A 56 18.83 11.48 7.55
CA THR A 56 20.11 10.95 7.08
C THR A 56 21.17 12.06 6.97
N LEU A 57 20.83 13.19 6.34
CA LEU A 57 21.76 14.32 6.20
C LEU A 57 22.14 14.93 7.54
N ILE A 58 21.19 15.01 8.49
CA ILE A 58 21.44 15.44 9.87
C ILE A 58 22.43 14.49 10.55
N ILE A 59 22.21 13.18 10.47
CA ILE A 59 23.13 12.17 11.05
C ILE A 59 24.53 12.31 10.46
N ILE A 60 24.66 12.48 9.14
CA ILE A 60 25.95 12.67 8.47
C ILE A 60 26.61 13.98 8.93
N ALA A 61 25.86 15.07 9.05
CA ALA A 61 26.38 16.36 9.50
C ALA A 61 26.87 16.32 10.97
N LEU A 62 26.19 15.53 11.82
CA LEU A 62 26.57 15.34 13.22
C LEU A 62 27.80 14.45 13.36
N LEU A 63 28.00 13.48 12.47
CA LEU A 63 29.07 12.48 12.53
C LEU A 63 29.95 12.44 11.26
N PRO A 64 30.52 13.57 10.81
CA PRO A 64 31.15 13.67 9.48
C PRO A 64 32.32 12.70 9.27
N GLU A 65 33.14 12.48 10.31
CA GLU A 65 34.27 11.54 10.30
C GLU A 65 33.82 10.10 10.03
N ALA A 66 32.62 9.74 10.48
CA ALA A 66 32.06 8.41 10.36
C ALA A 66 31.63 8.07 8.92
N PHE A 67 31.46 9.08 8.07
CA PHE A 67 30.96 8.96 6.71
C PHE A 67 31.95 9.46 5.64
N ASP A 68 33.16 9.89 6.00
CA ASP A 68 34.14 10.47 5.06
C ASP A 68 33.53 11.61 4.23
N LEU A 69 32.68 12.42 4.87
CA LEU A 69 31.94 13.52 4.26
C LEU A 69 32.12 14.79 5.10
N LYS A 70 32.43 15.91 4.45
CA LYS A 70 32.56 17.19 5.15
C LYS A 70 31.19 17.64 5.65
N ARG A 71 31.10 18.04 6.92
CA ARG A 71 29.87 18.57 7.54
C ARG A 71 29.22 19.67 6.68
N LEU A 72 30.03 20.58 6.13
CA LEU A 72 29.54 21.67 5.28
C LEU A 72 28.85 21.18 4.01
N ASP A 73 29.34 20.10 3.40
CA ASP A 73 28.74 19.54 2.18
C ASP A 73 27.37 18.90 2.49
N SER A 74 27.22 18.25 3.65
CA SER A 74 25.92 17.75 4.11
C SER A 74 24.92 18.87 4.40
N ILE A 75 25.35 19.97 5.02
CA ILE A 75 24.50 21.15 5.27
C ILE A 75 24.07 21.79 3.95
N ARG A 76 25.00 21.98 3.01
CA ARG A 76 24.70 22.51 1.67
C ARG A 76 23.71 21.59 0.93
N CYS A 77 23.92 20.28 0.99
CA CYS A 77 23.02 19.29 0.43
C CYS A 77 21.62 19.41 1.03
N PHE A 78 21.51 19.51 2.36
CA PHE A 78 20.24 19.65 3.08
C PHE A 78 19.46 20.90 2.68
N LEU A 79 20.14 22.06 2.65
CA LEU A 79 19.53 23.32 2.25
C LEU A 79 19.10 23.31 0.78
N ALA A 80 19.95 22.78 -0.11
CA ALA A 80 19.63 22.67 -1.53
C ALA A 80 18.48 21.70 -1.79
N LEU A 81 18.46 20.54 -1.13
CA LEU A 81 17.39 19.54 -1.23
C LEU A 81 16.04 20.16 -0.90
N ASN A 82 15.94 20.77 0.29
CA ASN A 82 14.69 21.33 0.79
C ASN A 82 14.26 22.58 0.02
N GLY A 83 15.20 23.48 -0.30
CA GLY A 83 14.91 24.68 -1.07
C GLY A 83 14.43 24.38 -2.48
N VAL A 84 15.08 23.44 -3.17
CA VAL A 84 14.69 23.04 -4.53
C VAL A 84 13.40 22.22 -4.53
N TRP A 85 13.22 21.30 -3.56
CA TRP A 85 11.95 20.59 -3.39
C TRP A 85 10.78 21.55 -3.24
N LEU A 86 10.88 22.52 -2.31
CA LEU A 86 9.84 23.51 -2.06
C LEU A 86 9.56 24.35 -3.31
N ALA A 87 10.61 24.81 -4.01
CA ALA A 87 10.48 25.57 -5.24
C ALA A 87 9.75 24.80 -6.34
N ILE A 88 10.07 23.52 -6.53
CA ILE A 88 9.42 22.65 -7.52
C ILE A 88 7.96 22.39 -7.17
N VAL A 89 7.67 22.07 -5.91
CA VAL A 89 6.28 21.85 -5.46
C VAL A 89 5.47 23.13 -5.65
N ALA A 90 5.97 24.29 -5.21
CA ALA A 90 5.28 25.56 -5.35
C ALA A 90 5.08 25.97 -6.83
N MET A 91 6.12 25.84 -7.65
CA MET A 91 6.06 26.14 -9.09
C MET A 91 5.00 25.28 -9.77
N LEU A 92 5.02 23.97 -9.56
CA LEU A 92 4.09 23.05 -10.21
C LEU A 92 2.67 23.20 -9.66
N HIS A 93 2.51 23.55 -8.38
CA HIS A 93 1.20 23.85 -7.83
C HIS A 93 0.56 25.07 -8.52
N VAL A 94 1.33 26.15 -8.71
CA VAL A 94 0.88 27.35 -9.43
C VAL A 94 0.58 27.04 -10.90
N VAL A 95 1.45 26.27 -11.57
CA VAL A 95 1.29 25.94 -13.00
C VAL A 95 0.10 25.00 -13.24
N LEU A 96 -0.13 24.01 -12.38
CA LEU A 96 -1.17 23.00 -12.57
C LEU A 96 -2.55 23.43 -12.07
N PHE A 97 -2.63 24.17 -10.96
CA PHE A 97 -3.90 24.50 -10.31
C PHE A 97 -4.29 25.98 -10.44
N GLY A 98 -3.38 26.85 -10.91
CA GLY A 98 -3.66 28.25 -11.16
C GLY A 98 -3.88 29.10 -9.91
N HIS A 99 -3.74 28.54 -8.70
CA HIS A 99 -3.81 29.27 -7.44
C HIS A 99 -2.48 29.25 -6.68
N ARG A 100 -2.31 30.25 -5.80
CA ARG A 100 -1.08 30.46 -5.01
C ARG A 100 -1.10 29.73 -3.66
N ASP A 101 -2.23 29.13 -3.30
CA ASP A 101 -2.35 28.41 -2.03
C ASP A 101 -1.55 27.10 -2.13
N LEU A 102 -0.48 26.98 -1.36
CA LEU A 102 0.36 25.79 -1.33
C LEU A 102 -0.33 24.72 -0.49
N ASP A 103 -1.13 23.87 -1.12
CA ASP A 103 -1.67 22.69 -0.47
C ASP A 103 -0.82 21.44 -0.76
N ILE A 104 0.15 21.18 0.13
CA ILE A 104 1.05 20.02 0.03
C ILE A 104 0.31 18.72 0.40
N PHE A 105 -0.72 18.81 1.24
CA PHE A 105 -1.44 17.65 1.75
C PHE A 105 -2.69 17.32 0.93
N GLY A 106 -3.25 18.28 0.18
CA GLY A 106 -4.39 18.09 -0.70
C GLY A 106 -5.57 17.44 0.04
N ILE A 107 -6.15 16.41 -0.60
CA ILE A 107 -7.28 15.62 -0.07
C ILE A 107 -7.01 14.98 1.30
N TYR A 108 -5.76 14.86 1.74
CA TYR A 108 -5.44 14.25 3.03
C TYR A 108 -5.68 15.18 4.21
N ARG A 109 -5.89 16.48 3.97
CA ARG A 109 -6.16 17.49 5.02
C ARG A 109 -7.41 17.20 5.84
N GLU A 110 -8.41 16.57 5.22
CA GLU A 110 -9.69 16.25 5.86
C GLU A 110 -9.67 14.94 6.64
N THR A 111 -8.52 14.24 6.67
CA THR A 111 -8.42 12.96 7.40
C THR A 111 -8.48 13.25 8.91
N PRO A 112 -9.52 12.78 9.62
CA PRO A 112 -9.65 13.04 11.06
C PRO A 112 -8.48 12.38 11.80
N ILE A 113 -7.85 13.13 12.71
CA ILE A 113 -6.81 12.64 13.60
C ILE A 113 -7.48 12.29 14.95
N PRO A 114 -7.76 11.01 15.25
CA PRO A 114 -8.25 10.59 16.56
C PRO A 114 -7.32 11.00 17.73
N GLY A 115 -7.82 10.88 18.98
CA GLY A 115 -7.11 11.34 20.18
C GLY A 115 -5.76 10.62 20.47
N ARG A 116 -4.80 11.39 21.02
CA ARG A 116 -3.35 11.07 21.16
C ARG A 116 -2.98 9.77 21.92
N LEU A 117 -3.81 9.28 22.84
CA LEU A 117 -3.51 8.11 23.71
C LEU A 117 -3.92 6.76 23.09
N VAL A 118 -4.90 6.73 22.18
CA VAL A 118 -5.31 5.51 21.48
C VAL A 118 -4.25 5.10 20.43
N TYR A 119 -3.50 6.08 19.91
CA TYR A 119 -2.49 5.85 18.88
C TYR A 119 -1.32 4.97 19.29
N THR A 120 -0.80 5.06 20.52
CA THR A 120 0.50 4.44 20.81
C THR A 120 0.44 2.91 20.85
N LYS A 121 -0.57 2.32 21.49
CA LYS A 121 -0.71 0.85 21.57
C LYS A 121 -1.01 0.23 20.20
N ASP A 122 -1.97 0.78 19.48
CA ASP A 122 -2.38 0.25 18.18
C ASP A 122 -1.30 0.49 17.13
N MET A 123 -0.60 1.63 17.15
CA MET A 123 0.53 1.88 16.27
C MET A 123 1.69 0.91 16.54
N ILE A 124 2.03 0.63 17.80
CA ILE A 124 3.05 -0.39 18.12
C ILE A 124 2.62 -1.76 17.58
N LYS A 125 1.35 -2.15 17.79
CA LYS A 125 0.82 -3.42 17.27
C LYS A 125 0.91 -3.50 15.74
N VAL A 126 0.54 -2.43 15.03
CA VAL A 126 0.63 -2.34 13.57
C VAL A 126 2.08 -2.40 13.09
N LEU A 127 2.99 -1.64 13.72
CA LEU A 127 4.42 -1.66 13.42
C LEU A 127 5.03 -3.05 13.62
N LEU A 128 4.74 -3.71 14.74
CA LEU A 128 5.19 -5.08 14.99
C LEU A 128 4.60 -6.07 13.99
N GLY A 129 3.34 -5.87 13.58
CA GLY A 129 2.71 -6.64 12.50
C GLY A 129 3.48 -6.52 11.19
N HIS A 130 3.81 -5.31 10.76
CA HIS A 130 4.63 -5.10 9.56
C HIS A 130 6.03 -5.70 9.68
N LEU A 131 6.71 -5.52 10.82
CA LEU A 131 8.03 -6.10 11.05
C LEU A 131 8.01 -7.63 11.00
N ALA A 132 7.04 -8.25 11.68
CA ALA A 132 6.86 -9.70 11.66
C ALA A 132 6.55 -10.21 10.26
N TYR A 133 5.81 -9.43 9.46
CA TYR A 133 5.48 -9.77 8.09
C TYR A 133 6.68 -9.69 7.15
N ILE A 134 7.56 -8.70 7.32
CA ILE A 134 8.72 -8.48 6.44
C ILE A 134 9.90 -9.38 6.80
N ALA A 135 10.02 -9.77 8.08
CA ALA A 135 11.14 -10.55 8.60
C ALA A 135 11.48 -11.83 7.82
N PRO A 136 10.52 -12.66 7.34
CA PRO A 136 10.83 -13.86 6.57
C PRO A 136 11.66 -13.59 5.31
N MET A 137 11.36 -12.52 4.58
CA MET A 137 12.09 -12.16 3.37
C MET A 137 13.28 -11.26 3.69
N PHE A 138 13.06 -10.15 4.40
CA PHE A 138 14.08 -9.09 4.52
C PHE A 138 14.71 -8.98 5.90
N GLY A 139 14.39 -9.86 6.86
CA GLY A 139 14.95 -9.80 8.21
C GLY A 139 16.48 -9.81 8.22
N LEU A 140 17.10 -10.76 7.51
CA LEU A 140 18.56 -10.85 7.42
C LEU A 140 19.18 -9.60 6.71
N PRO A 141 18.69 -9.15 5.54
CA PRO A 141 19.13 -7.89 4.95
C PRO A 141 19.03 -6.67 5.86
N ILE A 142 17.93 -6.55 6.62
CA ILE A 142 17.73 -5.46 7.58
C ILE A 142 18.80 -5.52 8.67
N VAL A 143 19.06 -6.69 9.26
CA VAL A 143 20.12 -6.86 10.27
C VAL A 143 21.48 -6.45 9.72
N VAL A 144 21.85 -6.93 8.53
CA VAL A 144 23.13 -6.55 7.90
C VAL A 144 23.19 -5.06 7.61
N THR A 145 22.10 -4.45 7.16
CA THR A 145 22.01 -2.99 6.93
C THR A 145 22.18 -2.20 8.23
N VAL A 146 21.61 -2.66 9.35
CA VAL A 146 21.84 -2.04 10.66
C VAL A 146 23.31 -2.13 11.07
N LEU A 147 23.93 -3.29 10.92
CA LEU A 147 25.36 -3.47 11.20
C LEU A 147 26.24 -2.58 10.28
N ALA A 148 25.86 -2.43 9.02
CA ALA A 148 26.51 -1.55 8.06
C ALA A 148 26.41 -0.08 8.47
N ALA A 149 25.22 0.39 8.86
CA ALA A 149 24.96 1.75 9.32
C ALA A 149 25.77 2.11 10.58
N LEU A 150 25.96 1.13 11.47
CA LEU A 150 26.79 1.26 12.67
C LEU A 150 28.31 1.22 12.37
N GLY A 151 28.70 0.96 11.12
CA GLY A 151 30.10 0.86 10.71
C GLY A 151 30.79 -0.41 11.21
N TRP A 152 30.01 -1.44 11.53
CA TRP A 152 30.51 -2.68 12.13
C TRP A 152 30.85 -3.75 11.08
N LEU A 153 30.42 -3.61 9.83
CA LEU A 153 30.79 -4.56 8.78
C LEU A 153 32.23 -4.35 8.29
N PRO A 154 32.96 -5.43 8.00
CA PRO A 154 34.24 -5.34 7.31
C PRO A 154 34.00 -4.80 5.89
N THR A 155 34.92 -3.99 5.41
CA THR A 155 34.95 -3.55 4.01
C THR A 155 36.39 -3.17 3.75
N GLU A 156 37.02 -3.81 2.77
CA GLU A 156 38.47 -3.72 2.55
C GLU A 156 38.93 -2.32 2.16
N VAL A 157 38.03 -1.53 1.57
CA VAL A 157 38.31 -0.16 1.11
C VAL A 157 37.51 0.85 1.94
N SER A 158 38.19 1.84 2.54
CA SER A 158 37.58 2.90 3.35
C SER A 158 36.46 3.66 2.61
N LYS A 159 36.67 3.98 1.33
CA LYS A 159 35.67 4.63 0.47
C LYS A 159 34.42 3.77 0.23
N SER A 160 34.61 2.45 0.04
CA SER A 160 33.47 1.53 -0.12
C SER A 160 32.65 1.44 1.17
N ARG A 161 33.35 1.39 2.32
CA ARG A 161 32.74 1.39 3.66
C ARG A 161 31.87 2.62 3.90
N SER A 162 32.38 3.81 3.62
CA SER A 162 31.63 5.07 3.78
C SER A 162 30.34 5.04 2.94
N ARG A 163 30.43 4.67 1.65
CA ARG A 163 29.26 4.61 0.75
C ARG A 163 28.19 3.62 1.23
N LEU A 164 28.62 2.42 1.64
CA LEU A 164 27.72 1.42 2.21
C LEU A 164 27.03 1.93 3.47
N ARG A 165 27.78 2.63 4.34
CA ARG A 165 27.23 3.21 5.57
C ARG A 165 26.20 4.30 5.27
N ILE A 166 26.49 5.20 4.33
CA ILE A 166 25.56 6.25 3.85
C ILE A 166 24.27 5.60 3.34
N LEU A 167 24.39 4.64 2.42
CA LEU A 167 23.26 3.90 1.87
C LEU A 167 22.43 3.23 2.98
N SER A 168 23.09 2.65 3.97
CA SER A 168 22.43 1.90 5.03
C SER A 168 21.68 2.80 6.01
N VAL A 169 22.28 3.94 6.41
CA VAL A 169 21.57 4.95 7.21
C VAL A 169 20.38 5.50 6.43
N PHE A 170 20.59 5.83 5.15
CA PHE A 170 19.51 6.27 4.27
C PHE A 170 18.35 5.27 4.19
N ALA A 171 18.66 3.99 3.95
CA ALA A 171 17.66 2.93 3.87
C ALA A 171 16.84 2.82 5.17
N ILE A 172 17.51 2.84 6.33
CA ILE A 172 16.83 2.73 7.64
C ILE A 172 15.96 3.96 7.92
N MET A 173 16.47 5.18 7.66
CA MET A 173 15.73 6.41 7.94
C MET A 173 14.52 6.57 7.01
N VAL A 174 14.71 6.39 5.70
CA VAL A 174 13.61 6.47 4.71
C VAL A 174 12.56 5.41 4.98
N TRP A 175 12.97 4.15 5.12
CA TRP A 175 12.03 3.07 5.39
C TRP A 175 11.34 3.23 6.75
N GLY A 176 12.06 3.68 7.78
CA GLY A 176 11.50 3.97 9.10
C GLY A 176 10.43 5.07 9.07
N CYS A 177 10.69 6.19 8.39
CA CYS A 177 9.70 7.26 8.19
C CYS A 177 8.47 6.76 7.41
N LEU A 178 8.67 5.99 6.34
CA LEU A 178 7.58 5.40 5.57
C LEU A 178 6.74 4.45 6.41
N LEU A 179 7.38 3.64 7.25
CA LEU A 179 6.72 2.68 8.14
C LEU A 179 5.90 3.39 9.22
N VAL A 180 6.42 4.46 9.84
CA VAL A 180 5.69 5.27 10.83
C VAL A 180 4.48 5.95 10.20
N MET A 181 4.64 6.53 9.02
CA MET A 181 3.53 7.14 8.27
C MET A 181 2.48 6.09 7.91
N THR A 182 2.90 4.92 7.43
CA THR A 182 2.01 3.81 7.07
C THR A 182 1.23 3.31 8.28
N ALA A 183 1.90 3.05 9.40
CA ALA A 183 1.25 2.61 10.63
C ALA A 183 0.27 3.65 11.16
N SER A 184 0.66 4.93 11.09
CA SER A 184 -0.22 6.05 11.46
C SER A 184 -1.48 6.07 10.59
N ALA A 185 -1.33 5.95 9.27
CA ALA A 185 -2.46 5.87 8.35
C ALA A 185 -3.35 4.65 8.61
N THR A 186 -2.78 3.47 8.86
CA THR A 186 -3.55 2.26 9.22
C THR A 186 -4.38 2.48 10.48
N VAL A 187 -3.81 3.11 11.52
CA VAL A 187 -4.55 3.41 12.75
C VAL A 187 -5.65 4.45 12.51
N CYS A 188 -5.39 5.50 11.73
CA CYS A 188 -6.39 6.50 11.36
C CYS A 188 -7.59 5.87 10.64
N PHE A 189 -7.32 5.04 9.61
CA PHE A 189 -8.37 4.42 8.81
C PHE A 189 -9.05 3.24 9.53
N GLY A 190 -8.30 2.52 10.35
CA GLY A 190 -8.79 1.35 11.09
C GLY A 190 -9.64 1.69 12.32
N TYR A 191 -9.72 2.95 12.74
CA TYR A 191 -10.49 3.33 13.92
C TYR A 191 -11.97 2.91 13.83
N ASN A 192 -12.56 2.94 12.62
CA ASN A 192 -13.97 2.60 12.40
C ASN A 192 -14.20 1.12 12.06
N SER A 193 -13.13 0.33 11.88
CA SER A 193 -13.21 -1.06 11.42
C SER A 193 -12.03 -1.86 11.96
N SER A 194 -12.31 -2.80 12.86
CA SER A 194 -11.28 -3.68 13.44
C SER A 194 -10.57 -4.55 12.40
N SER A 195 -11.22 -4.81 11.26
CA SER A 195 -10.62 -5.45 10.09
C SER A 195 -9.55 -4.60 9.42
N ASP A 196 -9.72 -3.28 9.38
CA ASP A 196 -8.77 -2.37 8.74
C ASP A 196 -7.52 -2.13 9.60
N LEU A 197 -7.61 -2.28 10.93
CA LEU A 197 -6.44 -2.26 11.82
C LEU A 197 -5.46 -3.40 11.56
N ALA A 198 -5.93 -4.50 10.98
CA ALA A 198 -5.09 -5.64 10.62
C ALA A 198 -4.52 -5.55 9.18
N ARG A 199 -4.92 -4.52 8.42
CA ARG A 199 -4.55 -4.36 7.01
C ARG A 199 -3.08 -3.96 6.89
N MET A 200 -2.31 -4.77 6.17
CA MET A 200 -0.89 -4.50 5.90
C MET A 200 -0.75 -3.63 4.65
N LEU A 201 -0.71 -2.31 4.81
CA LEU A 201 -0.55 -1.35 3.73
C LEU A 201 0.90 -1.25 3.20
N ALA A 202 1.54 -2.37 2.85
CA ALA A 202 2.98 -2.43 2.55
C ALA A 202 3.40 -1.72 1.26
N ARG A 203 2.50 -1.57 0.29
CA ARG A 203 2.66 -0.78 -0.95
C ARG A 203 3.15 0.66 -0.77
N TYR A 204 3.16 1.15 0.47
CA TYR A 204 3.63 2.48 0.84
C TYR A 204 5.10 2.51 1.28
N TYR A 205 5.78 1.37 1.40
CA TYR A 205 7.20 1.28 1.71
C TYR A 205 7.96 0.14 1.01
N ASP A 206 7.26 -0.80 0.37
CA ASP A 206 7.82 -1.96 -0.31
C ASP A 206 8.85 -1.59 -1.39
N PHE A 207 8.63 -0.48 -2.11
CA PHE A 207 9.59 0.07 -3.09
C PHE A 207 10.96 0.39 -2.50
N ALA A 208 11.06 0.63 -1.18
CA ALA A 208 12.31 0.91 -0.48
C ALA A 208 13.00 -0.38 0.02
N LEU A 209 12.32 -1.52 0.07
CA LEU A 209 12.89 -2.78 0.55
C LEU A 209 14.13 -3.26 -0.24
N PRO A 210 14.23 -3.08 -1.56
CA PRO A 210 15.45 -3.48 -2.27
C PRO A 210 16.69 -2.71 -1.83
N LEU A 211 16.59 -1.55 -1.15
CA LEU A 211 17.75 -0.89 -0.53
C LEU A 211 18.44 -1.80 0.49
N PHE A 212 17.67 -2.55 1.28
CA PHE A 212 18.23 -3.51 2.24
C PHE A 212 18.95 -4.64 1.53
N LEU A 213 18.47 -5.10 0.37
CA LEU A 213 19.16 -6.12 -0.43
C LEU A 213 20.49 -5.59 -0.98
N ILE A 214 20.51 -4.34 -1.49
CA ILE A 214 21.75 -3.73 -1.97
C ILE A 214 22.76 -3.63 -0.82
N SER A 215 22.34 -3.12 0.34
CA SER A 215 23.19 -3.07 1.54
C SER A 215 23.64 -4.45 2.02
N PHE A 216 22.76 -5.45 1.95
CA PHE A 216 23.07 -6.83 2.31
C PHE A 216 24.19 -7.39 1.44
N TYR A 217 24.05 -7.34 0.11
CA TYR A 217 25.07 -7.90 -0.78
C TYR A 217 26.37 -7.11 -0.77
N ALA A 218 26.31 -5.78 -0.67
CA ALA A 218 27.50 -4.94 -0.52
C ALA A 218 28.21 -5.15 0.83
N GLY A 219 27.47 -5.50 1.88
CA GLY A 219 28.00 -5.76 3.22
C GLY A 219 28.63 -7.13 3.42
N GLN A 220 28.57 -8.02 2.41
CA GLN A 220 29.14 -9.37 2.48
C GLN A 220 30.59 -9.47 2.00
N ASP A 221 31.21 -8.36 1.63
CA ASP A 221 32.61 -8.36 1.19
C ASP A 221 33.54 -8.39 2.42
N GLY A 222 34.14 -9.56 2.67
CA GLY A 222 35.14 -9.76 3.73
C GLY A 222 34.65 -10.58 4.94
N LYS A 223 35.58 -10.93 5.83
CA LYS A 223 35.28 -11.71 7.05
C LYS A 223 34.85 -10.78 8.18
N PRO A 224 33.65 -10.91 8.75
CA PRO A 224 33.21 -10.05 9.83
C PRO A 224 34.01 -10.30 11.12
N PRO A 225 34.36 -9.26 11.89
CA PRO A 225 34.95 -9.41 13.22
C PRO A 225 34.08 -10.30 14.14
N GLU A 226 34.69 -10.95 15.13
CA GLU A 226 33.98 -11.89 16.02
C GLU A 226 32.77 -11.25 16.73
N LYS A 227 32.91 -10.00 17.19
CA LYS A 227 31.81 -9.23 17.81
C LYS A 227 30.61 -9.08 16.87
N VAL A 228 30.88 -8.87 15.59
CA VAL A 228 29.88 -8.67 14.53
C VAL A 228 29.19 -9.98 14.20
N ARG A 229 29.94 -11.09 14.21
CA ARG A 229 29.37 -12.44 14.11
C ARG A 229 28.40 -12.75 15.25
N LYS A 230 28.72 -12.37 16.49
CA LYS A 230 27.81 -12.52 17.65
C LYS A 230 26.54 -11.69 17.47
N LEU A 231 26.67 -10.44 17.05
CA LEU A 231 25.53 -9.56 16.80
C LEU A 231 24.66 -10.05 15.64
N LEU A 232 25.27 -10.55 14.57
CA LEU A 232 24.56 -11.18 13.46
C LEU A 232 23.75 -12.38 13.96
N PHE A 233 24.34 -13.24 14.80
CA PHE A 233 23.64 -14.37 15.41
C PHE A 233 22.42 -13.92 16.22
N TYR A 234 22.55 -12.90 17.07
CA TYR A 234 21.41 -12.35 17.81
C TYR A 234 20.37 -11.69 16.89
N GLY A 235 20.80 -11.02 15.82
CA GLY A 235 19.91 -10.46 14.82
C GLY A 235 19.11 -11.55 14.10
N VAL A 236 19.77 -12.64 13.71
CA VAL A 236 19.12 -13.81 13.11
C VAL A 236 18.14 -14.46 14.10
N LEU A 237 18.50 -14.57 15.37
CA LEU A 237 17.59 -15.06 16.42
C LEU A 237 16.36 -14.15 16.58
N ALA A 238 16.55 -12.83 16.57
CA ALA A 238 15.43 -11.88 16.59
C ALA A 238 14.54 -12.02 15.35
N CYS A 239 15.12 -12.22 14.17
CA CYS A 239 14.37 -12.53 12.96
C CYS A 239 13.59 -13.84 13.08
N LEU A 240 14.19 -14.90 13.65
CA LEU A 240 13.49 -16.17 13.90
C LEU A 240 12.30 -15.99 14.86
N VAL A 241 12.46 -15.18 15.90
CA VAL A 241 11.35 -14.83 16.81
C VAL A 241 10.26 -14.08 16.07
N LEU A 242 10.60 -13.07 15.25
CA LEU A 242 9.63 -12.36 14.42
C LEU A 242 8.94 -13.28 13.41
N VAL A 243 9.66 -14.24 12.85
CA VAL A 243 9.12 -15.25 11.94
C VAL A 243 8.10 -16.13 12.69
N PHE A 244 8.45 -16.59 13.89
CA PHE A 244 7.54 -17.40 14.71
C PHE A 244 6.31 -16.62 15.20
N VAL A 245 6.51 -15.39 15.67
CA VAL A 245 5.42 -14.50 16.10
C VAL A 245 4.52 -14.18 14.91
N GLY A 246 5.10 -13.86 13.75
CA GLY A 246 4.39 -13.63 12.50
C GLY A 246 3.52 -14.82 12.16
N TRP A 247 4.09 -16.03 12.08
CA TRP A 247 3.33 -17.25 11.85
C TRP A 247 2.15 -17.36 12.82
N ARG A 248 2.37 -17.26 14.14
CA ARG A 248 1.30 -17.43 15.13
C ARG A 248 0.22 -16.35 15.06
N PHE A 249 0.60 -15.12 14.73
CA PHE A 249 -0.30 -13.97 14.62
C PHE A 249 -1.13 -14.06 13.34
N PHE A 250 -0.51 -14.40 12.21
CA PHE A 250 -1.17 -14.48 10.91
C PHE A 250 -1.99 -15.74 10.70
N ALA A 251 -1.70 -16.83 11.42
CA ALA A 251 -2.53 -18.04 11.40
C ALA A 251 -4.00 -17.80 11.83
N GLY A 252 -4.30 -16.68 12.50
CA GLY A 252 -5.66 -16.33 12.95
C GLY A 252 -6.22 -15.03 12.36
N ILE A 253 -5.51 -14.32 11.49
CA ILE A 253 -5.92 -13.02 10.95
C ILE A 253 -6.35 -13.19 9.48
N ARG A 254 -7.36 -12.41 9.07
CA ARG A 254 -7.85 -12.37 7.69
C ARG A 254 -6.69 -12.13 6.70
N PRO A 255 -6.76 -12.71 5.50
CA PRO A 255 -5.73 -12.56 4.47
C PRO A 255 -5.43 -11.07 4.23
N VAL A 256 -4.16 -10.69 4.25
CA VAL A 256 -3.73 -9.38 3.74
C VAL A 256 -4.17 -9.27 2.29
N ASN A 257 -4.76 -8.13 1.92
CA ASN A 257 -5.19 -7.89 0.55
C ASN A 257 -3.99 -7.98 -0.40
N LEU A 258 -4.15 -8.74 -1.47
CA LEU A 258 -3.13 -8.91 -2.52
C LEU A 258 -2.71 -7.58 -3.15
N THR A 259 -3.59 -6.57 -3.11
CA THR A 259 -3.33 -5.22 -3.60
C THR A 259 -2.34 -4.43 -2.74
N ASP A 260 -2.10 -4.86 -1.50
CA ASP A 260 -1.28 -4.12 -0.55
C ASP A 260 0.14 -4.69 -0.43
N PHE A 261 0.35 -5.99 -0.70
CA PHE A 261 1.69 -6.59 -0.76
C PHE A 261 1.74 -7.87 -1.64
N PRO A 262 1.71 -7.75 -2.96
CA PRO A 262 1.61 -8.90 -3.88
C PRO A 262 2.81 -9.85 -3.83
N GLU A 263 4.02 -9.34 -3.57
CA GLU A 263 5.25 -10.13 -3.45
C GLU A 263 5.18 -11.14 -2.30
N MET A 264 4.31 -10.86 -1.33
CA MET A 264 4.10 -11.66 -0.13
C MET A 264 2.74 -12.38 -0.12
N ALA A 265 2.08 -12.48 -1.28
CA ALA A 265 0.80 -13.17 -1.43
C ALA A 265 0.81 -14.61 -0.87
N TRP A 266 1.97 -15.27 -0.85
CA TRP A 266 2.11 -16.56 -0.18
C TRP A 266 1.78 -16.46 1.30
N VAL A 267 2.20 -15.43 2.03
CA VAL A 267 1.88 -15.27 3.46
C VAL A 267 0.37 -15.19 3.74
N THR A 268 -0.40 -14.72 2.76
CA THR A 268 -1.76 -14.20 2.97
C THR A 268 -2.82 -15.16 2.50
N GLN A 269 -2.50 -16.01 1.52
CA GLN A 269 -3.44 -16.98 0.99
C GLN A 269 -3.80 -18.02 2.07
N PRO A 270 -5.09 -18.28 2.33
CA PRO A 270 -5.55 -19.23 3.35
C PRO A 270 -5.15 -20.69 3.05
N HIS A 271 -4.54 -20.95 1.90
CA HIS A 271 -4.00 -22.25 1.55
C HIS A 271 -2.79 -22.58 2.43
N HIS A 272 -2.91 -23.70 3.16
CA HIS A 272 -1.88 -24.26 4.06
C HIS A 272 -0.46 -24.31 3.46
N ILE A 273 -0.32 -24.34 2.13
CA ILE A 273 0.95 -24.42 1.40
C ILE A 273 1.97 -23.38 1.88
N ALA A 274 1.56 -22.13 2.08
CA ALA A 274 2.53 -21.10 2.44
C ALA A 274 2.98 -21.15 3.90
N LEU A 275 2.04 -21.43 4.81
CA LEU A 275 2.34 -21.73 6.21
C LEU A 275 3.18 -23.00 6.36
N SER A 276 2.96 -24.00 5.50
CA SER A 276 3.66 -25.28 5.53
C SER A 276 5.03 -25.28 4.85
N ILE A 277 5.30 -24.37 3.91
CA ILE A 277 6.52 -24.38 3.10
C ILE A 277 7.38 -23.14 3.35
N PHE A 278 6.86 -21.92 3.10
CA PHE A 278 7.70 -20.72 3.04
C PHE A 278 8.12 -20.19 4.42
N TRP A 279 7.27 -20.31 5.43
CA TRP A 279 7.63 -19.95 6.81
C TRP A 279 8.74 -20.87 7.37
N PRO A 280 8.61 -22.21 7.29
CA PRO A 280 9.71 -23.12 7.62
C PRO A 280 10.95 -22.89 6.76
N ALA A 281 10.82 -22.67 5.46
CA ALA A 281 11.96 -22.40 4.59
C ALA A 281 12.70 -21.11 5.00
N ALA A 282 11.99 -20.03 5.33
CA ALA A 282 12.59 -18.81 5.86
C ALA A 282 13.36 -19.08 7.15
N ALA A 283 12.76 -19.84 8.08
CA ALA A 283 13.41 -20.22 9.33
C ALA A 283 14.66 -21.09 9.08
N LEU A 284 14.60 -22.06 8.17
CA LEU A 284 15.73 -22.90 7.80
C LEU A 284 16.87 -22.09 7.18
N VAL A 285 16.56 -21.13 6.30
CA VAL A 285 17.56 -20.21 5.74
C VAL A 285 18.20 -19.37 6.84
N LEU A 286 17.40 -18.81 7.75
CA LEU A 286 17.92 -18.06 8.89
C LEU A 286 18.82 -18.93 9.78
N ILE A 287 18.40 -20.16 10.12
CA ILE A 287 19.20 -21.13 10.89
C ILE A 287 20.50 -21.46 10.14
N TYR A 288 20.43 -21.69 8.83
CA TYR A 288 21.59 -21.93 7.99
C TYR A 288 22.61 -20.77 8.10
N TYR A 289 22.16 -19.52 8.00
CA TYR A 289 23.03 -18.35 8.18
C TYR A 289 23.52 -18.17 9.62
N ALA A 290 22.77 -18.61 10.63
CA ALA A 290 23.26 -18.64 12.02
C ALA A 290 24.45 -19.60 12.20
N ILE A 291 24.45 -20.72 11.46
CA ILE A 291 25.49 -21.77 11.55
C ILE A 291 26.68 -21.45 10.64
N VAL A 292 26.43 -21.20 9.35
CA VAL A 292 27.47 -21.07 8.31
C VAL A 292 28.00 -19.63 8.20
N GLY A 293 27.22 -18.65 8.65
CA GLY A 293 27.53 -17.23 8.50
C GLY A 293 27.27 -16.72 7.07
N LEU A 294 27.69 -15.48 6.79
CA LEU A 294 27.43 -14.77 5.53
C LEU A 294 28.29 -15.23 4.33
N LYS A 295 28.85 -16.45 4.36
CA LYS A 295 29.82 -16.89 3.34
C LYS A 295 29.18 -17.24 1.99
N GLU A 296 27.92 -17.67 2.01
CA GLU A 296 27.26 -18.16 0.81
C GLU A 296 26.12 -17.23 0.41
N ARG A 297 26.21 -16.61 -0.77
CA ARG A 297 25.19 -15.68 -1.31
C ARG A 297 24.02 -16.41 -1.97
N THR A 298 24.31 -17.57 -2.53
CA THR A 298 23.40 -18.35 -3.37
C THR A 298 22.19 -18.82 -2.58
N THR A 299 22.37 -19.32 -1.35
CA THR A 299 21.27 -19.87 -0.54
C THR A 299 20.17 -18.84 -0.26
N TYR A 300 20.51 -17.65 0.22
CA TYR A 300 19.52 -16.58 0.42
C TYR A 300 18.92 -16.08 -0.89
N SER A 301 19.74 -15.94 -1.95
CA SER A 301 19.26 -15.50 -3.28
C SER A 301 18.22 -16.48 -3.85
N THR A 302 18.50 -17.78 -3.79
CA THR A 302 17.62 -18.84 -4.26
C THR A 302 16.31 -18.84 -3.48
N TYR A 303 16.38 -18.74 -2.15
CA TYR A 303 15.18 -18.60 -1.32
C TYR A 303 14.35 -17.37 -1.69
N LEU A 304 14.99 -16.20 -1.82
CA LEU A 304 14.32 -14.94 -2.11
C LEU A 304 13.65 -14.98 -3.49
N VAL A 305 14.35 -15.50 -4.52
CA VAL A 305 13.80 -15.68 -5.86
C VAL A 305 12.61 -16.64 -5.82
N ALA A 306 12.73 -17.78 -5.13
CA ALA A 306 11.63 -18.73 -5.00
C ALA A 306 10.41 -18.10 -4.30
N ALA A 307 10.61 -17.33 -3.23
CA ALA A 307 9.54 -16.64 -2.51
C ALA A 307 8.87 -15.57 -3.39
N LEU A 308 9.64 -14.76 -4.12
CA LEU A 308 9.13 -13.75 -5.04
C LEU A 308 8.35 -14.36 -6.21
N VAL A 309 8.87 -15.44 -6.81
CA VAL A 309 8.18 -16.17 -7.89
C VAL A 309 6.88 -16.76 -7.36
N ALA A 310 6.87 -17.36 -6.18
CA ALA A 310 5.66 -17.89 -5.57
C ALA A 310 4.62 -16.80 -5.30
N GLY A 311 5.04 -15.66 -4.72
CA GLY A 311 4.16 -14.50 -4.52
C GLY A 311 3.58 -13.98 -5.84
N SER A 312 4.41 -13.89 -6.88
CA SER A 312 3.99 -13.46 -8.22
C SER A 312 2.99 -14.43 -8.85
N LEU A 313 3.23 -15.74 -8.76
CA LEU A 313 2.33 -16.77 -9.30
C LEU A 313 0.99 -16.78 -8.56
N LEU A 314 0.99 -16.64 -7.23
CA LEU A 314 -0.24 -16.57 -6.44
C LEU A 314 -1.03 -15.30 -6.72
N THR A 315 -0.35 -14.17 -6.82
CA THR A 315 -0.97 -12.90 -7.23
C THR A 315 -1.57 -13.02 -8.63
N ALA A 316 -0.82 -13.56 -9.59
CA ALA A 316 -1.31 -13.77 -10.96
C ALA A 316 -2.48 -14.76 -11.01
N SER A 317 -2.49 -15.78 -10.16
CA SER A 317 -3.62 -16.71 -10.04
C SER A 317 -4.85 -16.00 -9.51
N ALA A 318 -4.72 -15.24 -8.43
CA ALA A 318 -5.83 -14.50 -7.85
C ALA A 318 -6.32 -13.36 -8.76
N GLN A 319 -5.42 -12.73 -9.53
CA GLN A 319 -5.80 -11.74 -10.55
C GLN A 319 -6.68 -12.34 -11.64
N ARG A 320 -6.45 -13.59 -12.06
CA ARG A 320 -7.34 -14.27 -13.00
C ARG A 320 -8.77 -14.42 -12.49
N ASP A 321 -8.94 -14.55 -11.17
CA ASP A 321 -10.29 -14.58 -10.58
C ASP A 321 -10.97 -13.20 -10.67
N PHE A 322 -10.20 -12.11 -10.72
CA PHE A 322 -10.72 -10.75 -10.92
C PHE A 322 -10.95 -10.40 -12.39
N ASP A 323 -10.26 -11.06 -13.32
CA ASP A 323 -10.44 -10.90 -14.78
C ASP A 323 -11.80 -11.43 -15.27
N ILE A 324 -12.49 -12.23 -14.46
CA ILE A 324 -13.84 -12.67 -14.76
C ILE A 324 -14.77 -11.46 -14.63
N GLU A 325 -15.45 -11.13 -15.73
CA GLU A 325 -16.46 -10.07 -15.76
C GLU A 325 -17.55 -10.36 -14.72
N THR A 326 -17.70 -9.44 -13.77
CA THR A 326 -18.73 -9.50 -12.75
C THR A 326 -20.01 -8.83 -13.27
N ARG A 327 -21.13 -9.12 -12.60
CA ARG A 327 -22.40 -8.44 -12.90
C ARG A 327 -22.28 -6.92 -12.76
N ALA A 328 -21.44 -6.43 -11.86
CA ALA A 328 -21.20 -5.01 -11.69
C ALA A 328 -20.43 -4.40 -12.88
N ASP A 329 -19.46 -5.11 -13.44
CA ASP A 329 -18.76 -4.65 -14.65
C ASP A 329 -19.76 -4.53 -15.82
N LEU A 330 -20.57 -5.57 -16.02
CA LEU A 330 -21.61 -5.60 -17.05
C LEU A 330 -22.66 -4.52 -16.82
N ALA A 331 -23.09 -4.30 -15.57
CA ALA A 331 -24.02 -3.25 -15.20
C ALA A 331 -23.46 -1.86 -15.51
N GLY A 332 -22.17 -1.64 -15.25
CA GLY A 332 -21.49 -0.39 -15.57
C GLY A 332 -21.41 -0.13 -17.07
N VAL A 333 -21.01 -1.16 -17.85
CA VAL A 333 -20.98 -1.09 -19.31
C VAL A 333 -22.37 -0.87 -19.90
N LEU A 334 -23.40 -1.53 -19.34
CA LEU A 334 -24.79 -1.37 -19.74
C LEU A 334 -25.31 0.04 -19.41
N ALA A 335 -25.02 0.56 -18.22
CA ALA A 335 -25.41 1.92 -17.86
C ALA A 335 -24.73 2.95 -18.80
N ARG A 336 -23.47 2.73 -19.17
CA ARG A 336 -22.78 3.56 -20.16
C ARG A 336 -23.43 3.50 -21.54
N SER A 337 -23.98 2.35 -21.96
CA SER A 337 -24.65 2.23 -23.27
C SER A 337 -26.06 2.81 -23.27
N LEU A 338 -26.77 2.71 -22.14
CA LEU A 338 -28.14 3.23 -21.97
C LEU A 338 -28.18 4.75 -21.80
N PHE A 339 -27.25 5.32 -21.02
CA PHE A 339 -27.26 6.75 -20.68
C PHE A 339 -26.16 7.49 -21.45
N LYS A 340 -26.53 8.54 -22.20
CA LYS A 340 -25.59 9.26 -23.06
C LYS A 340 -25.17 10.60 -22.46
N GLY A 341 -23.90 10.98 -22.66
CA GLY A 341 -23.39 12.29 -22.24
C GLY A 341 -23.54 12.53 -20.74
N LYS A 342 -24.17 13.66 -20.39
CA LYS A 342 -24.39 14.13 -19.00
C LYS A 342 -25.46 13.37 -18.23
N GLU A 343 -26.29 12.55 -18.89
CA GLU A 343 -27.30 11.74 -18.19
C GLU A 343 -26.67 10.78 -17.18
N ARG A 344 -25.43 10.36 -17.44
CA ARG A 344 -24.65 9.50 -16.54
C ARG A 344 -24.28 10.19 -15.22
N ASP A 345 -24.16 11.51 -15.19
CA ASP A 345 -23.89 12.27 -13.96
C ASP A 345 -25.16 12.42 -13.09
N HIS A 346 -26.34 12.16 -13.67
CA HIS A 346 -27.64 12.12 -12.98
C HIS A 346 -28.04 10.70 -12.53
N LEU A 347 -27.12 9.74 -12.62
CA LEU A 347 -27.31 8.38 -12.15
C LEU A 347 -26.91 8.27 -10.68
N LEU A 348 -27.68 7.51 -9.90
CA LEU A 348 -27.32 7.06 -8.56
C LEU A 348 -27.00 5.57 -8.61
N VAL A 349 -25.77 5.20 -8.26
CA VAL A 349 -25.35 3.80 -8.11
C VAL A 349 -25.48 3.41 -6.65
N VAL A 350 -26.29 2.38 -6.38
CA VAL A 350 -26.54 1.86 -5.03
C VAL A 350 -26.02 0.44 -4.94
N GLY A 351 -25.19 0.15 -3.95
CA GLY A 351 -24.65 -1.20 -3.74
C GLY A 351 -24.20 -1.42 -2.30
N SER A 352 -24.18 -2.68 -1.88
CA SER A 352 -23.83 -3.08 -0.51
C SER A 352 -22.35 -3.33 -0.31
N ASP A 353 -21.62 -3.63 -1.39
CA ASP A 353 -20.17 -3.79 -1.39
C ASP A 353 -19.50 -2.63 -2.14
N PRO A 354 -18.67 -1.81 -1.46
CA PRO A 354 -17.93 -0.72 -2.08
C PRO A 354 -17.04 -1.15 -3.25
N SER A 355 -16.50 -2.38 -3.21
CA SER A 355 -15.63 -2.89 -4.27
C SER A 355 -16.41 -3.15 -5.55
N THR A 356 -17.58 -3.78 -5.43
CA THR A 356 -18.54 -4.01 -6.50
C THR A 356 -19.06 -2.69 -7.08
N VAL A 357 -19.41 -1.71 -6.24
CA VAL A 357 -19.81 -0.38 -6.69
C VAL A 357 -18.70 0.28 -7.51
N ARG A 358 -17.45 0.27 -7.03
CA ARG A 358 -16.31 0.86 -7.76
C ARG A 358 -16.04 0.19 -9.12
N ARG A 359 -16.20 -1.13 -9.21
CA ARG A 359 -16.13 -1.86 -10.49
C ARG A 359 -17.19 -1.37 -11.48
N CYS A 360 -18.43 -1.22 -11.01
CA CYS A 360 -19.50 -0.65 -11.83
C CYS A 360 -19.19 0.78 -12.29
N LEU A 361 -18.72 1.64 -11.40
CA LEU A 361 -18.35 3.03 -11.72
C LEU A 361 -17.27 3.12 -12.81
N PHE A 362 -16.29 2.23 -12.75
CA PHE A 362 -15.25 2.14 -13.77
C PHE A 362 -15.83 1.86 -15.17
N GLY A 363 -16.85 1.00 -15.26
CA GLY A 363 -17.57 0.74 -16.50
C GLY A 363 -18.41 1.93 -17.00
N ILE A 364 -18.98 2.73 -16.10
CA ILE A 364 -19.85 3.87 -16.42
C ILE A 364 -19.07 5.02 -17.09
N GLN A 365 -17.83 5.27 -16.63
CA GLN A 365 -16.96 6.36 -17.11
C GLN A 365 -17.63 7.75 -17.05
N ALA A 366 -18.24 8.06 -15.91
CA ALA A 366 -18.83 9.35 -15.56
C ALA A 366 -18.72 9.56 -14.04
N ASN A 367 -19.29 10.64 -13.50
CA ASN A 367 -19.29 10.92 -12.06
C ASN A 367 -20.71 10.79 -11.47
N PRO A 368 -21.30 9.58 -11.45
CA PRO A 368 -22.61 9.38 -10.87
C PRO A 368 -22.55 9.55 -9.35
N TRP A 369 -23.72 9.77 -8.75
CA TRP A 369 -23.90 9.72 -7.30
C TRP A 369 -23.72 8.29 -6.82
N VAL A 370 -23.19 8.12 -5.61
CA VAL A 370 -22.95 6.81 -5.00
C VAL A 370 -23.60 6.76 -3.63
N LEU A 371 -24.31 5.68 -3.37
CA LEU A 371 -24.90 5.43 -2.06
C LEU A 371 -24.62 3.99 -1.64
N GLU A 372 -23.78 3.83 -0.62
CA GLU A 372 -23.45 2.53 -0.05
C GLU A 372 -24.51 2.15 0.99
N LEU A 373 -25.29 1.11 0.71
CA LEU A 373 -26.38 0.65 1.55
C LEU A 373 -26.37 -0.87 1.68
N PRO A 374 -26.49 -1.45 2.89
CA PRO A 374 -26.57 -2.90 3.06
C PRO A 374 -27.69 -3.52 2.22
N ALA A 375 -27.45 -4.69 1.63
CA ALA A 375 -28.45 -5.37 0.82
C ALA A 375 -29.73 -5.66 1.63
N GLY A 376 -30.90 -5.58 1.00
CA GLY A 376 -32.20 -5.77 1.64
C GLY A 376 -32.72 -4.55 2.41
N THR A 377 -31.95 -3.45 2.49
CA THR A 377 -32.43 -2.22 3.11
C THR A 377 -33.44 -1.47 2.21
N ILE A 378 -34.22 -0.59 2.84
CA ILE A 378 -35.16 0.29 2.14
C ILE A 378 -34.38 1.47 1.58
N LEU A 379 -34.50 1.71 0.28
CA LEU A 379 -34.01 2.93 -0.34
C LEU A 379 -35.15 3.97 -0.34
N ASP A 380 -34.96 5.04 0.44
CA ASP A 380 -35.94 6.11 0.60
C ASP A 380 -35.62 7.30 -0.32
N ARG A 381 -36.64 8.01 -0.79
CA ARG A 381 -36.51 9.25 -1.56
C ARG A 381 -35.69 10.31 -0.83
N LEU A 382 -35.73 10.36 0.50
CA LEU A 382 -34.98 11.32 1.31
C LEU A 382 -33.46 11.16 1.20
N GLN A 383 -32.99 9.99 0.80
CA GLN A 383 -31.56 9.69 0.60
C GLN A 383 -31.07 10.04 -0.81
N ILE A 384 -31.98 10.48 -1.70
CA ILE A 384 -31.70 10.71 -3.11
C ILE A 384 -31.68 12.22 -3.39
N ALA A 385 -30.56 12.71 -3.91
CA ALA A 385 -30.44 14.11 -4.34
C ALA A 385 -31.45 14.45 -5.44
N LYS A 386 -31.90 15.71 -5.50
CA LYS A 386 -32.97 16.13 -6.43
C LYS A 386 -32.56 16.01 -7.89
N GLU A 387 -31.25 16.09 -8.14
CA GLU A 387 -30.59 16.04 -9.44
C GLU A 387 -30.48 14.61 -9.98
N VAL A 388 -30.80 13.59 -9.17
CA VAL A 388 -30.77 12.19 -9.59
C VAL A 388 -32.05 11.85 -10.35
N HIS A 389 -31.90 11.36 -11.58
CA HIS A 389 -33.00 10.93 -12.45
C HIS A 389 -33.09 9.41 -12.58
N TRP A 390 -31.98 8.71 -12.35
CA TRP A 390 -31.86 7.28 -12.58
C TRP A 390 -31.23 6.60 -11.38
N ILE A 391 -31.65 5.37 -11.09
CA ILE A 391 -31.05 4.53 -10.05
C ILE A 391 -30.55 3.25 -10.71
N LEU A 392 -29.28 2.92 -10.49
CA LEU A 392 -28.68 1.64 -10.77
C LEU A 392 -28.42 0.92 -9.44
N ALA A 393 -29.30 0.00 -9.09
CA ALA A 393 -29.19 -0.81 -7.88
C ALA A 393 -28.49 -2.14 -8.20
N LEU A 394 -27.36 -2.39 -7.55
CA LEU A 394 -26.49 -3.57 -7.75
C LEU A 394 -26.83 -4.75 -6.83
N ASP A 395 -27.83 -4.58 -5.97
CA ASP A 395 -28.32 -5.58 -5.02
C ASP A 395 -29.86 -5.52 -4.92
N ASP A 396 -30.44 -6.45 -4.15
CA ASP A 396 -31.86 -6.47 -3.87
C ASP A 396 -32.21 -5.44 -2.78
N TYR A 397 -32.81 -4.32 -3.18
CA TYR A 397 -33.34 -3.29 -2.27
C TYR A 397 -34.86 -3.24 -2.30
N ASP A 398 -35.47 -2.87 -1.17
CA ASP A 398 -36.88 -2.48 -1.09
C ASP A 398 -37.00 -1.02 -1.55
N LEU A 399 -37.60 -0.82 -2.72
CA LEU A 399 -37.65 0.47 -3.41
C LEU A 399 -39.00 1.12 -3.12
N ARG A 400 -39.07 1.97 -2.10
CA ARG A 400 -40.29 2.70 -1.73
C ARG A 400 -40.32 4.09 -2.36
N ILE A 401 -40.09 4.13 -3.67
CA ILE A 401 -39.89 5.38 -4.40
C ILE A 401 -40.71 5.34 -5.69
N PRO A 402 -41.51 6.37 -5.98
CA PRO A 402 -42.21 6.50 -7.25
C PRO A 402 -41.21 6.43 -8.41
N SER A 403 -41.22 5.31 -9.12
CA SER A 403 -40.24 5.02 -10.16
C SER A 403 -40.82 4.07 -11.20
N THR A 404 -40.26 4.13 -12.41
CA THR A 404 -40.56 3.20 -13.48
C THR A 404 -39.34 2.32 -13.70
N THR A 405 -39.51 1.01 -13.55
CA THR A 405 -38.45 0.03 -13.79
C THR A 405 -38.17 -0.07 -15.28
N LEU A 406 -36.94 0.28 -15.68
CA LEU A 406 -36.46 0.11 -17.05
C LEU A 406 -35.91 -1.31 -17.27
N LEU A 407 -35.22 -1.84 -16.26
CA LEU A 407 -34.67 -3.20 -16.27
C LEU A 407 -34.71 -3.78 -14.87
N ALA A 408 -35.15 -5.02 -14.74
CA ALA A 408 -35.08 -5.80 -13.50
C ALA A 408 -34.53 -7.19 -13.79
N LEU A 409 -33.31 -7.45 -13.33
CA LEU A 409 -32.66 -8.75 -13.28
C LEU A 409 -32.41 -9.12 -11.82
N PRO A 410 -32.15 -10.41 -11.49
CA PRO A 410 -31.82 -10.80 -10.14
C PRO A 410 -30.60 -10.01 -9.61
N ARG A 411 -30.78 -9.25 -8.52
CA ARG A 411 -29.75 -8.35 -7.94
C ARG A 411 -29.25 -7.25 -8.88
N LEU A 412 -30.04 -6.83 -9.85
CA LEU A 412 -29.71 -5.66 -10.68
C LEU A 412 -31.00 -4.98 -11.14
N LYS A 413 -31.19 -3.72 -10.76
CA LYS A 413 -32.34 -2.92 -11.20
C LYS A 413 -31.90 -1.57 -11.75
N ILE A 414 -32.49 -1.18 -12.88
CA ILE A 414 -32.38 0.17 -13.42
C ILE A 414 -33.75 0.81 -13.36
N LEU A 415 -33.83 1.94 -12.65
CA LEU A 415 -35.08 2.63 -12.38
C LEU A 415 -34.98 4.06 -12.90
N ARG A 416 -36.06 4.55 -13.49
CA ARG A 416 -36.29 5.97 -13.75
C ARG A 416 -37.08 6.55 -12.60
N LEU A 417 -36.57 7.57 -11.95
CA LEU A 417 -37.31 8.29 -10.94
C LEU A 417 -38.43 9.09 -11.62
N GLN A 418 -39.65 8.97 -11.10
CA GLN A 418 -40.72 9.84 -11.54
C GLN A 418 -40.43 11.25 -11.02
N PRO A 419 -40.68 12.31 -11.81
CA PRO A 419 -40.69 13.65 -11.25
C PRO A 419 -41.63 13.63 -10.06
N LEU A 420 -41.25 14.25 -8.94
CA LEU A 420 -42.28 14.57 -7.95
C LEU A 420 -43.31 15.36 -8.72
N ALA A 421 -44.55 14.85 -8.81
CA ALA A 421 -45.67 15.69 -9.16
C ALA A 421 -45.52 16.89 -8.24
N THR A 422 -45.29 18.06 -8.83
CA THR A 422 -45.31 19.33 -8.13
C THR A 422 -46.71 19.48 -7.58
N GLU A 423 -47.00 18.80 -6.47
CA GLU A 423 -48.00 19.28 -5.55
C GLU A 423 -47.51 20.66 -5.18
N MET A 424 -48.28 21.65 -5.65
CA MET A 424 -48.24 23.03 -5.25
C MET A 424 -48.38 23.11 -3.73
N SER A 425 -47.32 22.79 -3.01
CA SER A 425 -47.10 23.39 -1.70
C SER A 425 -46.40 24.70 -2.00
N GLU A 426 -47.09 25.79 -1.67
CA GLU A 426 -46.52 27.12 -1.65
C GLU A 426 -45.12 27.10 -1.02
N PRO A 427 -44.19 27.92 -1.53
CA PRO A 427 -42.88 28.02 -0.91
C PRO A 427 -43.05 28.56 0.51
N ILE A 428 -42.93 27.68 1.52
CA ILE A 428 -42.60 28.10 2.88
C ILE A 428 -41.24 28.78 2.77
N ARG A 429 -41.26 30.12 2.74
CA ARG A 429 -40.08 30.98 2.76
C ARG A 429 -39.19 30.57 3.94
N PRO A 430 -37.95 30.13 3.72
CA PRO A 430 -36.93 30.22 4.74
C PRO A 430 -36.59 31.69 4.87
N TRP A 431 -36.93 32.24 6.02
CA TRP A 431 -36.43 33.51 6.53
C TRP A 431 -34.91 33.50 6.45
N ALA A 432 -34.39 34.56 5.84
CA ALA A 432 -32.98 34.78 5.64
C ALA A 432 -32.25 34.96 6.96
N THR A 433 -31.12 34.27 7.10
CA THR A 433 -29.92 34.91 7.65
C THR A 433 -28.73 34.55 6.78
N ARG A 434 -28.56 35.36 5.72
CA ARG A 434 -27.26 35.60 5.12
C ARG A 434 -26.42 36.35 6.15
N LEU A 435 -25.28 35.80 6.53
CA LEU A 435 -24.15 36.59 6.98
C LEU A 435 -22.86 35.85 6.58
N ILE A 436 -22.43 36.16 5.35
CA ILE A 436 -21.05 36.04 4.91
C ILE A 436 -20.36 37.30 5.41
N ILE A 437 -19.42 37.17 6.33
CA ILE A 437 -18.34 38.14 6.52
C ILE A 437 -17.04 37.40 6.29
N TRP A 438 -16.39 37.77 5.20
CA TRP A 438 -14.95 37.66 5.02
C TRP A 438 -14.25 38.57 6.04
N LEU A 439 -13.26 38.06 6.76
CA LEU A 439 -12.03 38.78 7.10
C LEU A 439 -10.95 37.77 7.55
N PRO A 440 -9.69 37.94 7.13
CA PRO A 440 -8.59 37.03 7.43
C PRO A 440 -7.86 37.48 8.71
N PHE A 441 -7.42 36.58 9.60
CA PHE A 441 -6.30 36.91 10.50
C PHE A 441 -5.53 35.67 11.01
N SER A 442 -4.23 35.76 10.74
CA SER A 442 -3.03 35.24 11.40
C SER A 442 -3.08 34.25 12.57
N LEU A 443 -2.14 33.30 12.48
CA LEU A 443 -1.35 32.67 13.56
C LEU A 443 -1.22 33.48 14.86
N ALA A 444 -1.55 32.86 16.00
CA ALA A 444 -0.68 32.73 17.18
C ALA A 444 -1.32 31.85 18.29
N ALA A 445 -0.52 30.88 18.75
CA ALA A 445 -0.40 30.32 20.10
C ALA A 445 -1.64 29.87 20.93
N ALA A 446 -1.61 28.57 21.26
CA ALA A 446 -1.82 27.94 22.57
C ALA A 446 -2.58 28.70 23.67
N GLU A 447 -3.65 28.11 24.20
CA GLU A 447 -3.66 27.48 25.54
C GLU A 447 -5.03 26.88 25.89
N SER A 448 -4.98 25.97 26.86
CA SER A 448 -6.05 25.23 27.52
C SER A 448 -7.35 25.98 27.81
N ASN A 449 -8.49 25.29 27.69
CA ASN A 449 -9.47 25.27 28.78
C ASN A 449 -10.49 24.13 28.62
N ILE A 450 -10.38 23.14 29.51
CA ILE A 450 -11.45 22.23 29.89
C ILE A 450 -12.35 23.03 30.84
N LYS A 451 -13.58 23.36 30.41
CA LYS A 451 -14.69 23.60 31.33
C LYS A 451 -15.99 22.99 30.80
N THR A 452 -16.47 22.07 31.61
CA THR A 452 -17.82 21.54 31.73
C THR A 452 -18.93 22.59 31.62
N VAL A 453 -19.94 22.32 30.79
CA VAL A 453 -21.34 22.68 31.06
C VAL A 453 -22.23 21.53 30.58
N GLY A 454 -23.03 21.01 31.49
CA GLY A 454 -23.98 19.93 31.27
C GLY A 454 -25.41 20.40 30.99
N HIS A 455 -26.19 19.41 30.54
CA HIS A 455 -27.64 19.22 30.61
C HIS A 455 -28.60 20.21 29.93
N ALA A 456 -29.31 19.70 28.90
CA ALA A 456 -30.73 19.27 28.91
C ALA A 456 -31.25 19.19 27.45
N ASN A 457 -32.11 18.28 26.96
CA ASN A 457 -32.66 16.97 27.34
C ASN A 457 -33.37 16.40 26.05
N PRO A 458 -34.23 15.37 26.03
CA PRO A 458 -33.99 14.07 25.35
C PRO A 458 -35.07 13.69 24.29
N ILE A 459 -35.14 12.39 23.93
CA ILE A 459 -36.12 11.63 23.08
C ILE A 459 -35.43 11.14 21.78
N ALA A 460 -35.25 9.86 21.46
CA ALA A 460 -35.71 8.59 22.03
C ALA A 460 -34.65 7.48 21.80
N ARG A 461 -34.37 6.73 22.86
CA ARG A 461 -33.79 5.37 22.81
C ARG A 461 -34.88 4.38 23.22
N ARG A 462 -35.17 3.41 22.35
CA ARG A 462 -35.44 1.97 22.63
C ARG A 462 -35.13 1.28 21.29
N GLY A 463 -34.31 0.24 21.15
CA GLY A 463 -33.96 -0.81 22.09
C GLY A 463 -34.46 -2.13 21.51
N ALA A 464 -33.61 -2.89 20.84
CA ALA A 464 -33.82 -4.32 20.58
C ALA A 464 -32.45 -5.00 20.50
N GLY A 465 -32.27 -6.02 21.34
CA GLY A 465 -30.99 -6.64 21.66
C GLY A 465 -30.34 -7.41 20.52
N HIS A 466 -29.01 -7.45 20.59
CA HIS A 466 -28.19 -8.43 19.90
C HIS A 466 -28.42 -9.83 20.50
N PRO A 467 -28.77 -10.84 19.69
CA PRO A 467 -28.28 -12.18 19.91
C PRO A 467 -26.91 -12.32 19.24
N SER A 468 -25.96 -12.80 20.02
CA SER A 468 -24.71 -13.40 19.55
C SER A 468 -25.01 -14.51 18.55
N VAL A 469 -24.62 -14.33 17.29
CA VAL A 469 -24.55 -15.44 16.32
C VAL A 469 -23.14 -16.01 16.38
N SER A 470 -23.03 -17.10 17.11
CA SER A 470 -21.94 -18.07 17.04
C SER A 470 -22.09 -18.93 15.77
N ASN A 471 -20.95 -19.26 15.17
CA ASN A 471 -20.63 -20.45 14.38
C ASN A 471 -21.77 -21.15 13.61
N GLN A 472 -21.88 -20.87 12.31
CA GLN A 472 -22.33 -21.85 11.30
C GLN A 472 -21.53 -21.69 10.00
N TRP A 473 -20.30 -22.19 10.00
CA TRP A 473 -19.58 -22.62 8.80
C TRP A 473 -19.08 -24.04 9.07
N ASN A 474 -20.00 -25.00 9.07
CA ASN A 474 -19.73 -26.44 9.06
C ASN A 474 -21.01 -27.18 8.63
N SER A 475 -21.33 -27.13 7.34
CA SER A 475 -22.18 -28.12 6.65
C SER A 475 -22.21 -27.84 5.14
N LEU A 476 -21.23 -28.38 4.42
CA LEU A 476 -21.39 -28.68 3.00
C LEU A 476 -22.35 -29.87 2.87
N PRO A 477 -23.40 -29.84 2.03
CA PRO A 477 -24.11 -31.05 1.66
C PRO A 477 -23.25 -31.86 0.69
N THR A 478 -22.83 -33.03 1.13
CA THR A 478 -22.37 -34.14 0.29
C THR A 478 -23.55 -34.70 -0.51
N ARG A 479 -23.76 -34.20 -1.73
CA ARG A 479 -24.47 -34.93 -2.80
C ARG A 479 -23.99 -34.43 -4.16
N LEU A 480 -22.93 -35.07 -4.66
CA LEU A 480 -22.60 -35.09 -6.08
C LEU A 480 -23.46 -36.19 -6.72
N GLU A 481 -24.52 -35.79 -7.42
CA GLU A 481 -25.14 -36.68 -8.41
C GLU A 481 -24.23 -36.75 -9.63
N HIS A 482 -23.76 -37.96 -9.91
CA HIS A 482 -23.01 -38.33 -11.09
C HIS A 482 -23.85 -38.07 -12.35
N SER A 483 -23.48 -37.07 -13.15
CA SER A 483 -23.77 -37.08 -14.59
C SER A 483 -22.50 -37.48 -15.33
N SER A 484 -22.54 -38.68 -15.91
CA SER A 484 -21.51 -39.26 -16.75
C SER A 484 -21.56 -38.60 -18.14
N GLN A 485 -20.94 -37.44 -18.30
CA GLN A 485 -20.61 -36.93 -19.63
C GLN A 485 -19.24 -37.47 -20.08
N CYS A 486 -19.31 -38.41 -21.01
CA CYS A 486 -18.22 -38.95 -21.81
C CYS A 486 -17.32 -37.83 -22.36
N TRP A 487 -16.13 -37.68 -21.79
CA TRP A 487 -15.04 -36.93 -22.40
C TRP A 487 -14.46 -37.72 -23.57
N ARG A 488 -14.74 -37.30 -24.80
CA ARG A 488 -13.98 -37.72 -25.99
C ARG A 488 -12.67 -36.92 -26.02
N PRO A 489 -11.49 -37.56 -26.11
CA PRO A 489 -10.24 -36.84 -26.31
C PRO A 489 -10.16 -36.31 -27.75
N ARG A 490 -9.91 -35.01 -27.91
CA ARG A 490 -9.51 -34.41 -29.20
C ARG A 490 -8.09 -34.87 -29.57
N PRO A 491 -7.78 -35.01 -30.87
CA PRO A 491 -6.57 -35.69 -31.32
C PRO A 491 -5.31 -34.85 -31.13
N ARG A 492 -4.21 -35.56 -30.86
CA ARG A 492 -2.83 -35.06 -30.75
C ARG A 492 -2.42 -34.33 -32.03
N LEU A 493 -1.99 -33.08 -31.91
CA LEU A 493 -1.22 -32.38 -32.92
C LEU A 493 0.14 -33.08 -33.09
N ARG A 494 0.36 -33.65 -34.27
CA ARG A 494 1.65 -34.19 -34.73
C ARG A 494 2.60 -33.02 -35.00
N LEU A 495 3.70 -32.95 -34.26
CA LEU A 495 4.92 -32.26 -34.71
C LEU A 495 5.70 -33.23 -35.59
N SER A 496 5.99 -32.81 -36.83
CA SER A 496 6.89 -33.53 -37.74
C SER A 496 8.29 -32.89 -37.73
N PRO A 497 9.35 -33.66 -38.05
CA PRO A 497 10.74 -33.26 -37.87
C PRO A 497 11.39 -32.77 -39.18
N LEU A 498 12.28 -31.78 -39.11
CA LEU A 498 13.28 -31.44 -40.12
C LEU A 498 14.58 -31.08 -39.39
N LEU A 499 15.52 -32.03 -39.33
CA LEU A 499 16.81 -32.04 -40.07
C LEU A 499 17.79 -30.94 -39.60
N ASN A 500 18.77 -31.30 -38.77
CA ASN A 500 20.14 -31.69 -39.18
C ASN A 500 20.81 -30.71 -40.16
N VAL A 501 21.70 -29.87 -39.62
CA VAL A 501 23.00 -29.58 -40.25
C VAL A 501 24.06 -29.68 -39.17
N ALA A 502 24.98 -30.62 -39.40
CA ALA A 502 26.18 -30.85 -38.65
C ALA A 502 27.18 -29.69 -38.82
N GLY A 503 27.94 -29.41 -37.77
CA GLY A 503 29.07 -28.51 -37.78
C GLY A 503 29.99 -28.85 -36.62
N SER A 504 30.72 -29.96 -36.77
CA SER A 504 31.77 -30.43 -35.88
C SER A 504 32.94 -29.45 -35.84
N LEU A 505 33.35 -29.02 -34.65
CA LEU A 505 34.75 -28.66 -34.38
C LEU A 505 35.14 -29.27 -33.02
N HIS A 506 35.76 -30.44 -33.12
CA HIS A 506 36.74 -30.94 -32.16
C HIS A 506 37.92 -29.95 -32.09
N CYS A 507 38.37 -29.63 -30.88
CA CYS A 507 39.79 -29.61 -30.55
C CYS A 507 39.95 -29.95 -29.06
N ASP A 508 40.78 -30.96 -28.85
CA ASP A 508 41.09 -31.65 -27.59
C ASP A 508 41.85 -30.79 -26.56
N PRO A 509 41.90 -31.27 -25.29
CA PRO A 509 42.65 -30.68 -24.19
C PRO A 509 44.11 -31.17 -24.11
N LEU A 510 44.88 -30.52 -23.23
CA LEU A 510 46.23 -30.87 -22.69
C LEU A 510 47.47 -30.39 -23.48
N ARG A 511 48.24 -29.46 -22.89
CA ARG A 511 49.51 -29.76 -22.18
C ARG A 511 50.22 -28.49 -21.65
N MET A 512 50.68 -28.64 -20.41
CA MET A 512 51.82 -28.01 -19.72
C MET A 512 52.68 -26.99 -20.48
N LEU A 513 52.80 -25.80 -19.88
CA LEU A 513 54.06 -25.21 -19.40
C LEU A 513 53.76 -24.25 -18.25
#